data_AF-A0A662GKH5-F1
#
_entry.id   AF-A0A662GKH5-F1
#
_cell.length_a   1.000
_cell.length_b   1.000
_cell.length_c   1.000
_cell.angle_alpha   90.00
_cell.angle_beta   90.00
_cell.angle_gamma   90.00
#
_symmetry.space_group_name_H-M   'P 1'
#
loop_
_entity.id
_entity.type
_entity.pdbx_description
1 polymer ?
#
loop_
_entity_poly.entity_id
_entity_poly.type
_entity_poly.pdbx_seq_one_letter_code
_entity_poly.pdbx_strand_id
1 'polypeptide(L)'
;LYAILSVLIPGYIWHVTTLIVGIVLLIKGFSLDQTIVDLYHSFPITLLAGSIASFLFFIAFIGGIQYVANLSGITATEALGYFLTSLVGGQIYVVDLIVMALTLPLVGRIIDQAQRGPKPSDVGALVFIITLRQVLIELSKLLIGGGNALTLILWILASIVITTISIALVQLAIREKEAKT
;
A
#
# COMPACT_ATOMS: atom_id res chain seq x y z
N LEU A 1 26.11 -30.66 11.00
CA LEU A 1 25.09 -29.94 11.81
C LEU A 1 24.52 -28.73 11.07
N TYR A 2 25.37 -27.80 10.59
CA TYR A 2 24.93 -26.60 9.84
C TYR A 2 24.16 -26.93 8.55
N ALA A 3 24.63 -27.88 7.75
CA ALA A 3 23.95 -28.32 6.52
C ALA A 3 22.60 -29.03 6.76
N ILE A 4 22.45 -29.70 7.91
CA ILE A 4 21.21 -30.40 8.29
C ILE A 4 20.18 -29.38 8.78
N LEU A 5 20.61 -28.39 9.58
CA LEU A 5 19.78 -27.27 10.02
C LEU A 5 19.38 -26.34 8.85
N SER A 6 20.28 -26.07 7.90
CA SER A 6 19.97 -25.23 6.74
C SER A 6 18.97 -25.85 5.76
N VAL A 7 18.81 -27.18 5.75
CA VAL A 7 17.82 -27.90 4.93
C VAL A 7 16.50 -28.07 5.67
N LEU A 8 16.54 -28.31 7.00
CA LEU A 8 15.33 -28.52 7.81
C LEU A 8 14.62 -27.21 8.16
N ILE A 9 15.32 -26.09 8.38
CA ILE A 9 14.67 -24.85 8.82
C ILE A 9 13.74 -24.23 7.75
N PRO A 10 14.12 -24.10 6.46
CA PRO A 10 13.26 -23.46 5.45
C PRO A 10 11.99 -24.27 5.14
N GLY A 11 12.08 -25.61 5.16
CA GLY A 11 10.97 -26.49 4.80
C GLY A 11 9.81 -26.45 5.80
N TYR A 12 10.12 -26.36 7.10
CA TYR A 12 9.10 -26.38 8.15
C TYR A 12 8.51 -25.01 8.45
N ILE A 13 9.20 -23.91 8.12
CA ILE A 13 8.64 -22.56 8.28
C ILE A 13 7.31 -22.46 7.52
N TRP A 14 7.23 -22.96 6.29
CA TRP A 14 5.98 -22.95 5.51
C TRP A 14 4.84 -23.71 6.19
N HIS A 15 5.13 -24.86 6.78
CA HIS A 15 4.17 -25.73 7.46
C HIS A 15 3.71 -25.13 8.79
N VAL A 16 4.62 -24.51 9.54
CA VAL A 16 4.30 -23.80 10.79
C VAL A 16 3.47 -22.56 10.49
N THR A 17 3.80 -21.82 9.42
CA THR A 17 3.06 -20.62 9.03
C THR A 17 1.65 -20.97 8.56
N THR A 18 1.50 -22.01 7.73
CA THR A 18 0.18 -22.50 7.29
C THR A 18 -0.65 -23.06 8.44
N LEU A 19 -0.03 -23.72 9.43
CA LEU A 19 -0.71 -24.19 10.63
C LEU A 19 -1.20 -23.03 11.50
N ILE A 20 -0.38 -22.00 11.70
CA ILE A 20 -0.77 -20.79 12.45
C ILE A 20 -1.89 -20.05 11.72
N VAL A 21 -1.76 -19.84 10.40
CA VAL A 21 -2.80 -19.23 9.57
C VAL A 21 -4.08 -20.06 9.61
N GLY A 22 -3.99 -21.39 9.54
CA GLY A 22 -5.12 -22.31 9.63
C GLY A 22 -5.85 -22.22 10.97
N ILE A 23 -5.11 -22.16 12.09
CA ILE A 23 -5.69 -21.98 13.44
C ILE A 23 -6.34 -20.60 13.57
N VAL A 24 -5.68 -19.55 13.09
CA VAL A 24 -6.24 -18.18 13.10
C VAL A 24 -7.52 -18.11 12.26
N LEU A 25 -7.54 -18.73 11.08
CA LEU A 25 -8.73 -18.81 10.23
C LEU A 25 -9.82 -19.70 10.84
N LEU A 26 -9.49 -20.75 11.60
CA LEU A 26 -10.46 -21.56 12.33
C LEU A 26 -11.13 -20.76 13.47
N ILE A 27 -10.34 -20.00 14.22
CA ILE A 27 -10.84 -19.22 15.38
C ILE A 27 -11.57 -17.95 14.92
N LYS A 28 -11.06 -17.25 13.90
CA LYS A 28 -11.68 -16.02 13.37
C LYS A 28 -12.61 -16.23 12.18
N GLY A 29 -12.65 -17.42 11.58
CA GLY A 29 -13.42 -17.71 10.37
C GLY A 29 -14.92 -17.44 10.51
N PHE A 30 -15.49 -17.78 11.66
CA PHE A 30 -16.89 -17.50 11.96
C PHE A 30 -17.20 -16.00 12.10
N SER A 31 -16.27 -15.22 12.66
CA SER A 31 -16.41 -13.76 12.72
C SER A 31 -16.08 -13.07 11.40
N LEU A 32 -15.24 -13.69 10.56
CA LEU A 32 -14.84 -13.17 9.26
C LEU A 32 -16.02 -13.17 8.29
N ASP A 33 -16.82 -14.22 8.27
CA ASP A 33 -18.00 -14.31 7.41
C ASP A 33 -19.02 -13.22 7.77
N GLN A 34 -19.33 -13.09 9.07
CA GLN A 34 -20.19 -12.01 9.57
C GLN A 34 -19.62 -10.62 9.25
N THR A 35 -18.30 -10.42 9.44
CA THR A 35 -17.63 -9.14 9.14
C THR A 35 -17.66 -8.81 7.65
N ILE A 36 -17.50 -9.80 6.77
CA ILE A 36 -17.55 -9.61 5.31
C ILE A 36 -18.98 -9.24 4.89
N VAL A 37 -19.99 -9.90 5.43
CA VAL A 37 -21.40 -9.60 5.17
C VAL A 37 -21.75 -8.18 5.66
N ASP A 38 -21.36 -7.83 6.88
CA ASP A 38 -21.58 -6.50 7.46
C ASP A 38 -20.86 -5.40 6.66
N LEU A 39 -19.63 -5.69 6.21
CA LEU A 39 -18.84 -4.78 5.37
C LEU A 39 -19.44 -4.64 3.97
N TYR A 40 -19.96 -5.71 3.37
CA TYR A 40 -20.64 -5.66 2.07
C TYR A 40 -21.89 -4.79 2.12
N HIS A 41 -22.70 -4.91 3.17
CA HIS A 41 -23.89 -4.08 3.34
C HIS A 41 -23.57 -2.63 3.67
N SER A 42 -22.48 -2.37 4.40
CA SER A 42 -22.12 -1.03 4.86
C SER A 42 -21.25 -0.25 3.87
N PHE A 43 -20.37 -0.94 3.13
CA PHE A 43 -19.32 -0.37 2.28
C PHE A 43 -19.06 -1.23 1.02
N PRO A 44 -20.06 -1.41 0.14
CA PRO A 44 -19.94 -2.30 -1.01
C PRO A 44 -18.85 -1.88 -2.00
N ILE A 45 -18.65 -0.57 -2.23
CA ILE A 45 -17.65 -0.08 -3.19
C ILE A 45 -16.24 -0.26 -2.61
N THR A 46 -16.07 -0.02 -1.32
CA THR A 46 -14.81 -0.27 -0.61
C THR A 46 -14.37 -1.72 -0.73
N LEU A 47 -15.31 -2.66 -0.60
CA LEU A 47 -15.02 -4.09 -0.70
C LEU A 47 -14.58 -4.47 -2.12
N LEU A 48 -15.29 -4.00 -3.16
CA LEU A 48 -14.91 -4.21 -4.56
C LEU A 48 -13.53 -3.60 -4.86
N ALA A 49 -13.29 -2.36 -4.42
CA ALA A 49 -12.02 -1.68 -4.58
C ALA A 49 -10.89 -2.42 -3.83
N GLY A 50 -11.18 -2.99 -2.66
CA GLY A 50 -10.27 -3.83 -1.89
C GLY A 50 -9.85 -5.09 -2.62
N SER A 51 -10.81 -5.77 -3.28
CA SER A 51 -10.51 -6.95 -4.10
C SER A 51 -9.58 -6.61 -5.26
N ILE A 52 -9.87 -5.54 -6.00
CA ILE A 52 -9.01 -5.07 -7.11
C ILE A 52 -7.62 -4.68 -6.58
N ALA A 53 -7.57 -3.94 -5.47
CA ALA A 53 -6.31 -3.56 -4.82
C ALA A 53 -5.46 -4.78 -4.45
N SER A 54 -6.07 -5.85 -3.94
CA SER A 54 -5.37 -7.09 -3.62
C SER A 54 -4.73 -7.71 -4.87
N PHE A 55 -5.43 -7.72 -6.01
CA PHE A 55 -4.87 -8.20 -7.27
C PHE A 55 -3.71 -7.32 -7.76
N LEU A 56 -3.86 -5.99 -7.70
CA LEU A 56 -2.80 -5.06 -8.09
C LEU A 56 -1.55 -5.23 -7.23
N PHE A 57 -1.72 -5.37 -5.91
CA PHE A 57 -0.62 -5.61 -4.99
C PHE A 57 0.09 -6.94 -5.30
N PHE A 58 -0.67 -8.00 -5.59
CA PHE A 58 -0.10 -9.29 -5.96
C PHE A 58 0.71 -9.23 -7.25
N ILE A 59 0.19 -8.54 -8.28
CA ILE A 59 0.90 -8.31 -9.54
C ILE A 59 2.18 -7.51 -9.32
N ALA A 60 2.12 -6.44 -8.52
CA ALA A 60 3.27 -5.62 -8.16
C ALA A 60 4.36 -6.43 -7.45
N PHE A 61 3.94 -7.28 -6.50
CA PHE A 61 4.83 -8.11 -5.72
C PHE A 61 5.54 -9.16 -6.58
N ILE A 62 4.81 -9.89 -7.41
CA ILE A 62 5.39 -10.87 -8.33
C ILE A 62 6.32 -10.19 -9.33
N GLY A 63 5.87 -9.11 -9.97
CA GLY A 63 6.65 -8.41 -10.98
C GLY A 63 7.97 -7.86 -10.41
N GLY A 64 7.91 -7.27 -9.22
CA GLY A 64 9.11 -6.75 -8.55
C GLY A 64 10.08 -7.84 -8.11
N ILE A 65 9.58 -8.96 -7.57
CA ILE A 65 10.44 -10.10 -7.20
C ILE A 65 11.10 -10.70 -8.43
N GLN A 66 10.34 -10.92 -9.51
CA GLN A 66 10.88 -11.46 -10.75
C GLN A 66 11.98 -10.56 -11.32
N TYR A 67 11.81 -9.24 -11.27
CA TYR A 67 12.84 -8.32 -11.73
C TYR A 67 14.11 -8.43 -10.89
N VAL A 68 13.99 -8.37 -9.57
CA VAL A 68 15.14 -8.44 -8.65
C VAL A 68 15.84 -9.80 -8.69
N ALA A 69 15.10 -10.90 -8.84
CA ALA A 69 15.66 -12.25 -8.91
C ALA A 69 16.54 -12.47 -10.16
N ASN A 70 16.34 -11.70 -11.22
CA ASN A 70 17.15 -11.75 -12.44
C ASN A 70 18.41 -10.86 -12.38
N LEU A 71 18.57 -10.05 -11.32
CA LEU A 71 19.75 -9.22 -11.13
C LEU A 71 20.82 -10.00 -10.34
N SER A 72 22.02 -10.11 -10.90
CA SER A 72 23.17 -10.72 -10.23
C SER A 72 24.10 -9.66 -9.65
N GLY A 73 24.63 -9.90 -8.44
CA GLY A 73 25.67 -9.06 -7.84
C GLY A 73 25.19 -7.81 -7.11
N ILE A 74 23.89 -7.73 -6.80
CA ILE A 74 23.29 -6.62 -6.05
C ILE A 74 23.25 -6.91 -4.55
N THR A 75 23.37 -5.86 -3.74
CA THR A 75 23.18 -5.92 -2.29
C THR A 75 21.69 -5.99 -1.92
N ALA A 76 21.38 -6.45 -0.70
CA ALA A 76 20.00 -6.51 -0.21
C ALA A 76 19.32 -5.13 -0.15
N THR A 77 20.09 -4.06 0.09
CA THR A 77 19.60 -2.67 0.09
C THR A 77 19.28 -2.19 -1.32
N GLU A 78 20.14 -2.48 -2.29
CA GLU A 78 19.89 -2.13 -3.70
C GLU A 78 18.71 -2.93 -4.26
N ALA A 79 18.54 -4.19 -3.83
CA ALA A 79 17.41 -5.03 -4.23
C ALA A 79 16.05 -4.38 -3.91
N LEU A 80 15.92 -3.72 -2.75
CA LEU A 80 14.70 -2.96 -2.42
C LEU A 80 14.50 -1.74 -3.31
N GLY A 81 15.58 -1.04 -3.66
CA GLY A 81 15.53 0.05 -4.61
C GLY A 81 15.08 -0.41 -5.99
N TYR A 82 15.70 -1.45 -6.53
CA TYR A 82 15.36 -2.03 -7.83
C TYR A 82 13.95 -2.63 -7.86
N PHE A 83 13.48 -3.22 -6.75
CA PHE A 83 12.11 -3.70 -6.61
C PHE A 83 11.11 -2.57 -6.86
N LEU A 84 11.28 -1.44 -6.17
CA LEU A 84 10.37 -0.29 -6.25
C LEU A 84 10.38 0.36 -7.64
N THR A 85 11.54 0.44 -8.30
CA THR A 85 11.68 1.01 -9.65
C THR A 85 11.48 0.00 -10.77
N SER A 86 11.11 -1.24 -10.47
CA SER A 86 10.91 -2.25 -11.50
C SER A 86 9.65 -1.97 -12.31
N LEU A 87 9.70 -2.29 -13.60
CA LEU A 87 8.58 -2.14 -14.53
C LEU A 87 7.83 -3.46 -14.66
N VAL A 88 6.53 -3.42 -14.39
CA VAL A 88 5.60 -4.51 -14.69
C VAL A 88 5.02 -4.30 -16.08
N GLY A 89 5.17 -5.29 -16.96
CA GLY A 89 4.70 -5.21 -18.35
C GLY A 89 5.38 -4.12 -19.19
N GLY A 90 6.53 -3.60 -18.73
CA GLY A 90 7.34 -2.60 -19.45
C GLY A 90 6.82 -1.16 -19.40
N GLN A 91 5.70 -0.88 -18.72
CA GLN A 91 5.08 0.45 -18.74
C GLN A 91 4.77 1.02 -17.36
N ILE A 92 4.45 0.18 -16.38
CA ILE A 92 3.97 0.61 -15.06
C ILE A 92 5.01 0.25 -14.00
N TYR A 93 5.40 1.21 -13.16
CA TYR A 93 6.31 0.91 -12.07
C TYR A 93 5.60 0.12 -10.95
N VAL A 94 6.32 -0.76 -10.25
CA VAL A 94 5.80 -1.47 -9.07
C VAL A 94 5.30 -0.48 -8.01
N VAL A 95 6.01 0.63 -7.79
CA VAL A 95 5.53 1.71 -6.91
C VAL A 95 4.16 2.24 -7.33
N ASP A 96 3.89 2.37 -8.63
CA ASP A 96 2.59 2.86 -9.11
C ASP A 96 1.47 1.90 -8.74
N LEU A 97 1.70 0.60 -8.92
CA LEU A 97 0.73 -0.44 -8.57
C LEU A 97 0.50 -0.52 -7.05
N ILE A 98 1.53 -0.36 -6.23
CA ILE A 98 1.40 -0.31 -4.77
C ILE A 98 0.58 0.91 -4.35
N VAL A 99 0.87 2.09 -4.90
CA VAL A 99 0.13 3.32 -4.61
C VAL A 99 -1.33 3.19 -5.06
N MET A 100 -1.59 2.62 -6.24
CA MET A 100 -2.97 2.34 -6.69
C MET A 100 -3.69 1.35 -5.77
N ALA A 101 -3.02 0.29 -5.34
CA ALA A 101 -3.59 -0.68 -4.40
C ALA A 101 -3.95 -0.04 -3.05
N LEU A 102 -3.16 0.91 -2.56
CA LEU A 102 -3.45 1.61 -1.31
C LEU A 102 -4.53 2.69 -1.45
N THR A 103 -4.61 3.37 -2.60
CA THR A 103 -5.57 4.46 -2.82
C THR A 103 -6.97 3.94 -3.16
N LEU A 104 -7.11 2.84 -3.91
CA LEU A 104 -8.40 2.32 -4.35
C LEU A 104 -9.40 2.06 -3.21
N PRO A 105 -9.05 1.36 -2.12
CA PRO A 105 -9.99 1.12 -1.01
C PRO A 105 -10.38 2.43 -0.30
N LEU A 106 -9.47 3.39 -0.21
CA LEU A 106 -9.77 4.70 0.38
C LEU A 106 -10.74 5.50 -0.48
N VAL A 107 -10.57 5.48 -1.80
CA VAL A 107 -11.52 6.10 -2.73
C VAL A 107 -12.88 5.41 -2.60
N GLY A 108 -12.93 4.08 -2.57
CA GLY A 108 -14.17 3.33 -2.36
C GLY A 108 -14.87 3.75 -1.07
N ARG A 109 -14.11 3.90 0.02
CA ARG A 109 -14.62 4.36 1.32
C ARG A 109 -15.14 5.79 1.29
N ILE A 110 -14.45 6.70 0.60
CA ILE A 110 -14.91 8.08 0.43
C ILE A 110 -16.23 8.12 -0.34
N ILE A 111 -16.37 7.30 -1.39
CA ILE A 111 -17.59 7.22 -2.20
C ILE A 111 -18.75 6.62 -1.36
N ASP A 112 -18.51 5.51 -0.67
CA ASP A 112 -19.52 4.89 0.21
C ASP A 112 -19.98 5.86 1.33
N GLN A 113 -19.08 6.73 1.81
CA GLN A 113 -19.38 7.75 2.82
C GLN A 113 -19.86 9.08 2.25
N ALA A 114 -19.97 9.25 0.93
CA ALA A 114 -20.25 10.54 0.31
C ALA A 114 -21.58 11.17 0.80
N GLN A 115 -22.58 10.34 1.12
CA GLN A 115 -23.87 10.79 1.66
C GLN A 115 -23.76 11.42 3.06
N ARG A 116 -22.76 11.02 3.85
CA ARG A 116 -22.50 11.55 5.21
C ARG A 116 -21.55 12.75 5.21
N GLY A 117 -21.02 13.13 4.04
CA GLY A 117 -20.00 14.15 3.87
C GLY A 117 -18.58 13.58 3.96
N PRO A 118 -17.61 14.17 3.24
CA PRO A 118 -16.24 13.69 3.22
C PRO A 118 -15.57 13.93 4.59
N LYS A 119 -14.95 12.90 5.16
CA LYS A 119 -14.11 13.06 6.34
C LYS A 119 -12.76 13.65 5.93
N PRO A 120 -12.31 14.77 6.54
CA PRO A 120 -11.01 15.37 6.23
C PRO A 120 -9.84 14.38 6.39
N SER A 121 -9.94 13.45 7.35
CA SER A 121 -8.95 12.38 7.56
C SER A 121 -8.80 11.46 6.35
N ASP A 122 -9.90 11.11 5.69
CA ASP A 122 -9.92 10.13 4.60
C ASP A 122 -9.34 10.79 3.33
N VAL A 123 -9.65 12.07 3.10
CA VAL A 123 -9.03 12.87 2.02
C VAL A 123 -7.55 13.11 2.28
N GLY A 124 -7.17 13.44 3.53
CA GLY A 124 -5.78 13.60 3.93
C GLY A 124 -4.96 12.34 3.69
N ALA A 125 -5.48 11.17 4.10
CA ALA A 125 -4.82 9.89 3.86
C ALA A 125 -4.65 9.59 2.36
N LEU A 126 -5.67 9.87 1.55
CA LEU A 126 -5.61 9.69 0.09
C LEU A 126 -4.51 10.57 -0.53
N VAL A 127 -4.49 11.87 -0.22
CA VAL A 127 -3.49 12.81 -0.73
C VAL A 127 -2.08 12.43 -0.27
N PHE A 128 -1.94 12.02 0.99
CA PHE A 128 -0.67 11.56 1.52
C PHE A 128 -0.13 10.35 0.75
N ILE A 129 -0.96 9.33 0.49
CA ILE A 129 -0.53 8.13 -0.24
C ILE A 129 -0.15 8.47 -1.69
N ILE A 130 -0.90 9.37 -2.35
CA ILE A 130 -0.57 9.80 -3.72
C ILE A 130 0.78 10.51 -3.75
N THR A 131 1.04 11.41 -2.80
CA THR A 131 2.32 12.15 -2.71
C THR A 131 3.48 11.24 -2.26
N LEU A 132 3.20 10.24 -1.43
CA LEU A 132 4.14 9.22 -0.99
C LEU A 132 4.76 8.45 -2.16
N ARG A 133 4.05 8.33 -3.29
CA ARG A 133 4.60 7.76 -4.55
C ARG A 133 5.97 8.35 -4.87
N GLN A 134 6.10 9.67 -4.84
CA GLN A 134 7.34 10.35 -5.21
C GLN A 134 8.43 10.14 -4.16
N VAL A 135 8.06 10.09 -2.88
CA VAL A 135 8.99 9.76 -1.79
C VAL A 135 9.58 8.35 -1.98
N LEU A 136 8.75 7.37 -2.36
CA LEU A 136 9.20 6.00 -2.61
C LEU A 136 10.18 5.92 -3.79
N ILE A 137 9.96 6.71 -4.85
CA ILE A 137 10.86 6.77 -6.02
C ILE A 137 12.21 7.39 -5.66
N GLU A 138 12.22 8.46 -4.86
CA GLU A 138 13.49 9.07 -4.45
C GLU A 138 14.23 8.21 -3.43
N LEU A 139 13.50 7.53 -2.54
CA LEU A 139 14.05 6.53 -1.64
C LEU A 139 14.70 5.40 -2.43
N SER A 140 14.04 4.88 -3.47
CA SER A 140 14.60 3.80 -4.28
C SER A 140 15.87 4.22 -5.02
N LYS A 141 15.92 5.45 -5.56
CA LYS A 141 17.15 5.99 -6.18
C LYS A 141 18.28 6.11 -5.16
N LEU A 142 17.98 6.56 -3.94
CA LEU A 142 18.96 6.64 -2.86
C LEU A 142 19.52 5.26 -2.51
N LEU A 143 18.66 4.23 -2.43
CA LEU A 143 19.05 2.85 -2.15
C LEU A 143 19.92 2.22 -3.24
N ILE A 144 19.74 2.63 -4.50
CA ILE A 144 20.57 2.21 -5.64
C ILE A 144 21.89 3.01 -5.72
N GLY A 145 22.09 4.00 -4.85
CA GLY A 145 23.29 4.84 -4.84
C GLY A 145 23.29 5.98 -5.87
N GLY A 146 22.20 6.18 -6.60
CA GLY A 146 22.03 7.26 -7.59
C GLY A 146 21.22 8.46 -7.10
N GLY A 147 20.65 8.39 -5.90
CA GLY A 147 19.75 9.40 -5.35
C GLY A 147 20.45 10.47 -4.50
N ASN A 148 19.78 11.61 -4.33
CA ASN A 148 20.21 12.69 -3.44
C ASN A 148 19.33 12.73 -2.18
N ALA A 149 19.94 12.64 -1.00
CA ALA A 149 19.24 12.71 0.29
C ALA A 149 18.45 14.02 0.47
N LEU A 150 18.96 15.14 -0.04
CA LEU A 150 18.26 16.43 0.00
C LEU A 150 16.95 16.37 -0.78
N THR A 151 16.97 15.77 -1.98
CA THR A 151 15.77 15.59 -2.80
C THR A 151 14.72 14.74 -2.08
N LEU A 152 15.14 13.65 -1.45
CA LEU A 152 14.23 12.81 -0.64
C LEU A 152 13.59 13.60 0.50
N ILE A 153 14.38 14.37 1.25
CA ILE A 153 13.89 15.21 2.36
C ILE A 153 12.88 16.25 1.84
N LEU A 154 13.17 16.91 0.72
CA LEU A 154 12.24 17.87 0.12
C LEU A 154 10.91 17.23 -0.26
N TRP A 155 10.91 16.02 -0.82
CA TRP A 155 9.67 15.33 -1.17
C TRP A 155 8.89 14.84 0.05
N ILE A 156 9.57 14.46 1.14
CA ILE A 156 8.92 14.14 2.41
C ILE A 156 8.22 15.39 2.96
N LEU A 157 8.93 16.52 3.02
CA LEU A 157 8.36 17.79 3.48
C LEU A 157 7.20 18.24 2.60
N ALA A 158 7.36 18.17 1.27
CA ALA A 158 6.30 18.49 0.33
C ALA A 158 5.05 17.63 0.54
N SER A 159 5.21 16.32 0.76
CA SER A 159 4.08 15.40 1.02
C SER A 159 3.31 15.79 2.29
N ILE A 160 4.02 16.19 3.35
CA ILE A 160 3.40 16.66 4.61
C ILE A 160 2.67 17.99 4.39
N VAL A 161 3.29 18.96 3.72
CA VAL A 161 2.71 20.27 3.45
C VAL A 161 1.47 20.14 2.58
N ILE A 162 1.54 19.40 1.47
CA ILE A 162 0.41 19.16 0.56
C ILE A 162 -0.75 18.51 1.32
N THR A 163 -0.47 17.46 2.11
CA THR A 163 -1.49 16.78 2.91
C THR A 163 -2.16 17.72 3.91
N THR A 164 -1.36 18.54 4.60
CA THR A 164 -1.88 19.49 5.60
C THR A 164 -2.77 20.54 4.96
N ILE A 165 -2.36 21.09 3.81
CA ILE A 165 -3.15 22.05 3.03
C ILE A 165 -4.45 21.40 2.56
N SER A 166 -4.41 20.18 2.03
CA SER A 166 -5.62 19.48 1.58
C SER A 166 -6.61 19.24 2.72
N ILE A 167 -6.15 18.84 3.91
CA ILE A 167 -7.02 18.69 5.08
C ILE A 167 -7.64 20.04 5.47
N ALA A 168 -6.85 21.10 5.52
CA ALA A 168 -7.33 22.44 5.87
C ALA A 168 -8.39 22.95 4.88
N LEU A 169 -8.19 22.72 3.58
CA LEU A 169 -9.15 23.09 2.53
C LEU A 169 -10.48 22.33 2.68
N VAL A 170 -10.43 21.03 2.96
CA VAL A 170 -11.64 20.23 3.18
C VAL A 170 -12.38 20.72 4.44
N GLN A 171 -11.66 21.02 5.52
CA GLN A 171 -12.28 21.57 6.74
C GLN A 171 -12.94 22.92 6.50
N LEU A 172 -12.30 23.81 5.73
CA LEU A 172 -12.87 25.10 5.37
C LEU A 172 -14.14 24.93 4.53
N ALA A 173 -14.12 24.04 3.54
CA ALA A 173 -15.28 23.74 2.70
C ALA A 173 -16.47 23.18 3.49
N ILE A 174 -16.21 22.35 4.51
CA ILE A 174 -17.25 21.85 5.41
C ILE A 174 -17.87 23.00 6.21
N ARG A 175 -17.04 23.87 6.80
CA ARG A 175 -17.51 25.04 7.57
C ARG A 175 -18.34 26.01 6.72
N GLU A 176 -17.93 26.26 5.48
CA GLU A 176 -18.69 27.12 4.57
C GLU A 176 -20.05 26.54 4.21
N LYS A 177 -20.16 25.22 4.10
CA LYS A 177 -21.43 24.53 3.84
C LYS A 177 -22.37 24.66 5.04
N GLU A 178 -21.84 24.47 6.26
CA GLU A 178 -22.60 24.65 7.50
C GLU A 178 -23.09 26.10 7.68
N ALA A 179 -22.27 27.09 7.33
CA ALA A 179 -22.65 28.51 7.45
C ALA A 179 -23.75 28.96 6.46
N LYS A 180 -24.00 28.20 5.39
CA LYS A 180 -25.02 28.49 4.36
C LYS A 180 -26.33 27.71 4.56
N THR A 181 -26.40 26.81 5.56
CA THR A 181 -27.58 25.98 5.86
C THR A 181 -28.31 26.54 7.07
#